data_AF-A0A842UAH8-F1
#
_entry.id   AF-A0A842UAH8-F1
#
_cell.length_a   1.000
_cell.length_b   1.000
_cell.length_c   1.000
_cell.angle_alpha   90.00
_cell.angle_beta   90.00
_cell.angle_gamma   90.00
#
_symmetry.space_group_name_H-M   'P 1'
#
loop_
_entity.id
_entity.type
_entity.pdbx_description
1 polymer ?
#
loop_
_entity_poly.entity_id
_entity_poly.type
_entity_poly.pdbx_seq_one_letter_code
_entity_poly.pdbx_strand_id
1 'polypeptide(L)'
;MLTLLFLIVCQKSESNLKKSHCPTRQEWLELSLFKLIKTETDAWERRIGFRIKVDEENGITVTLTSSNGQPIINETAKQLYIDMVRQSIKHFIKKYDWSKDLTVFVQYI
;
A
#
# COMPACT_ATOMS: atom_id res chain seq x y z
N MET A 1 46.69 35.95 -14.55
CA MET A 1 46.55 34.59 -13.99
C MET A 1 45.08 34.32 -13.77
N LEU A 2 44.65 33.15 -14.23
CA LEU A 2 43.28 32.78 -14.53
C LEU A 2 42.55 32.30 -13.25
N THR A 3 41.48 33.01 -12.89
CA THR A 3 40.22 32.49 -12.33
C THR A 3 40.28 31.40 -11.24
N LEU A 4 40.11 31.85 -10.01
CA LEU A 4 39.61 31.08 -8.87
C LEU A 4 38.11 30.75 -9.10
N LEU A 5 37.81 29.84 -10.03
CA LEU A 5 36.45 29.41 -10.41
C LEU A 5 36.23 27.97 -9.93
N PHE A 6 36.32 27.75 -8.62
CA PHE A 6 36.12 26.42 -8.03
C PHE A 6 35.29 26.44 -6.73
N LEU A 7 34.39 27.42 -6.61
CA LEU A 7 33.52 27.56 -5.42
C LEU A 7 32.01 27.54 -5.72
N ILE A 8 31.59 27.22 -6.96
CA ILE A 8 30.16 27.22 -7.35
C ILE A 8 29.68 25.84 -7.86
N VAL A 9 30.23 24.74 -7.32
CA VAL A 9 29.70 23.39 -7.61
C VAL A 9 29.38 22.63 -6.32
N CYS A 10 29.00 23.35 -5.27
CA CYS A 10 28.57 22.73 -4.02
C CYS A 10 27.34 23.45 -3.47
N GLN A 11 26.22 23.46 -4.22
CA GLN A 11 24.92 23.84 -3.62
C GLN A 11 23.66 23.49 -4.44
N LYS A 12 23.66 22.39 -5.21
CA LYS A 12 22.41 21.75 -5.65
C LYS A 12 22.46 20.24 -5.46
N SER A 13 22.85 19.82 -4.27
CA SER A 13 22.28 18.60 -3.68
C SER A 13 21.26 19.07 -2.65
N GLU A 14 20.15 19.65 -3.13
CA GLU A 14 18.98 19.79 -2.26
C GLU A 14 18.47 18.37 -2.00
N SER A 15 18.87 17.89 -0.84
CA SER A 15 18.20 16.89 -0.01
C SER A 15 16.67 17.01 -0.17
N ASN A 16 16.11 16.30 -1.14
CA ASN A 16 14.66 16.01 -1.21
C ASN A 16 14.22 15.05 -0.08
N LEU A 17 15.14 14.66 0.81
CA LEU A 17 14.89 13.83 1.99
C LEU A 17 14.49 14.61 3.25
N LYS A 18 14.21 15.92 3.18
CA LYS A 18 13.88 16.75 4.36
C LYS A 18 12.77 17.77 4.16
N LYS A 19 11.63 17.37 3.60
CA LYS A 19 10.37 18.07 3.89
C LYS A 19 9.46 17.13 4.66
N SER A 20 8.88 17.62 5.75
CA SER A 20 7.80 16.92 6.44
C SER A 20 6.65 16.79 5.45
N HIS A 21 6.46 15.59 4.91
CA HIS A 21 5.34 15.29 4.01
C HIS A 21 4.10 15.05 4.87
N CYS A 22 3.10 15.90 4.73
CA CYS A 22 1.78 15.60 5.26
C CYS A 22 1.08 14.68 4.25
N PRO A 23 0.73 13.44 4.64
CA PRO A 23 0.09 12.51 3.72
C PRO A 23 -1.24 13.07 3.25
N THR A 24 -1.51 12.92 1.97
CA THR A 24 -2.86 13.10 1.40
C THR A 24 -3.81 12.09 2.03
N ARG A 25 -5.11 12.35 1.92
CA ARG A 25 -6.15 11.41 2.37
C ARG A 25 -6.01 10.03 1.71
N GLN A 26 -5.68 10.01 0.42
CA GLN A 26 -5.40 8.78 -0.32
C GLN A 26 -4.20 8.03 0.27
N GLU A 27 -3.05 8.69 0.44
CA GLU A 27 -1.85 8.07 1.01
C GLU A 27 -2.09 7.57 2.44
N TRP A 28 -2.83 8.34 3.23
CA TRP A 28 -3.20 7.95 4.59
C TRP A 28 -4.08 6.69 4.59
N LEU A 29 -5.03 6.59 3.67
CA LEU A 29 -5.89 5.42 3.54
C LEU A 29 -5.09 4.21 3.04
N GLU A 30 -4.23 4.37 2.03
CA GLU A 30 -3.33 3.32 1.56
C GLU A 30 -2.47 2.76 2.70
N LEU A 31 -1.90 3.63 3.53
CA LEU A 31 -1.04 3.25 4.63
C LEU A 31 -1.82 2.60 5.79
N SER A 32 -3.05 3.03 6.02
CA SER A 32 -3.95 2.43 7.00
C SER A 32 -4.41 1.03 6.58
N LEU A 33 -4.80 0.88 5.32
CA LEU A 33 -5.16 -0.42 4.75
C LEU A 33 -3.95 -1.36 4.70
N PHE A 34 -2.75 -0.84 4.44
CA PHE A 34 -1.51 -1.62 4.51
C PHE A 34 -1.35 -2.26 5.90
N LYS A 35 -1.50 -1.47 6.98
CA LYS A 35 -1.40 -1.98 8.35
C LYS A 35 -2.49 -3.00 8.68
N LEU A 36 -3.72 -2.75 8.21
CA LEU A 36 -4.84 -3.67 8.39
C LEU A 36 -4.55 -5.03 7.73
N ILE A 37 -4.25 -5.04 6.44
CA ILE A 37 -3.99 -6.27 5.67
C ILE A 37 -2.78 -6.99 6.23
N LYS A 38 -1.73 -6.26 6.60
CA LYS A 38 -0.57 -6.84 7.28
C LYS A 38 -1.02 -7.62 8.52
N THR A 39 -1.81 -7.01 9.40
CA THR A 39 -2.28 -7.69 10.63
C THR A 39 -3.06 -8.98 10.34
N GLU A 40 -3.87 -9.00 9.27
CA GLU A 40 -4.66 -10.17 8.88
C GLU A 40 -3.83 -11.28 8.18
N THR A 41 -2.71 -10.91 7.56
CA THR A 41 -1.92 -11.81 6.70
C THR A 41 -0.54 -12.17 7.27
N ASP A 42 -0.06 -11.46 8.30
CA ASP A 42 1.27 -11.57 8.92
C ASP A 42 1.33 -12.73 9.94
N ALA A 43 0.76 -13.87 9.57
CA ALA A 43 1.16 -15.14 10.15
C ALA A 43 2.44 -15.59 9.43
N TRP A 44 3.52 -15.75 10.19
CA TRP A 44 4.89 -16.10 9.74
C TRP A 44 4.94 -17.23 8.69
N GLU A 45 3.94 -18.10 8.69
CA GLU A 45 3.81 -19.28 7.82
C GLU A 45 3.33 -18.96 6.39
N ARG A 46 2.66 -17.83 6.14
CA ARG A 46 1.88 -17.61 4.90
C ARG A 46 2.47 -16.60 3.93
N ARG A 47 3.43 -15.77 4.39
CA ARG A 47 4.20 -14.78 3.61
C ARG A 47 3.47 -14.29 2.34
N ILE A 48 2.34 -13.63 2.52
CA ILE A 48 1.55 -13.06 1.43
C ILE A 48 2.07 -11.66 1.15
N GLY A 49 2.56 -11.42 -0.07
CA GLY A 49 2.84 -10.09 -0.56
C GLY A 49 1.53 -9.41 -0.97
N PHE A 50 1.44 -8.10 -0.79
CA PHE A 50 0.26 -7.37 -1.23
C PHE A 50 0.59 -5.95 -1.72
N ARG A 51 -0.22 -5.48 -2.66
CA ARG A 51 -0.19 -4.11 -3.19
C ARG A 51 -1.57 -3.50 -3.07
N ILE A 52 -1.63 -2.27 -2.60
CA ILE A 52 -2.87 -1.51 -2.43
C ILE A 52 -2.80 -0.31 -3.36
N LYS A 53 -3.92 0.00 -4.02
CA LYS A 53 -4.14 1.24 -4.75
C LYS A 53 -5.48 1.80 -4.29
N VAL A 54 -5.49 3.03 -3.82
CA VAL A 54 -6.72 3.75 -3.50
C VAL A 54 -6.98 4.77 -4.59
N ASP A 55 -8.21 4.80 -5.08
CA ASP A 55 -8.72 5.80 -5.99
C ASP A 55 -10.03 6.32 -5.40
N GLU A 56 -10.11 7.61 -5.08
CA GLU A 56 -11.28 8.18 -4.42
C GLU A 56 -12.53 8.15 -5.32
N GLU A 57 -12.38 8.06 -6.64
CA GLU A 57 -13.47 8.01 -7.60
C GLU A 57 -13.82 6.56 -7.97
N ASN A 58 -12.81 5.69 -8.09
CA ASN A 58 -12.97 4.34 -8.63
C ASN A 58 -12.98 3.23 -7.57
N GLY A 59 -12.47 3.49 -6.36
CA GLY A 59 -12.44 2.54 -5.24
C GLY A 59 -11.05 2.04 -4.85
N ILE A 60 -11.03 0.94 -4.10
CA ILE A 60 -9.83 0.36 -3.50
C ILE A 60 -9.52 -0.96 -4.22
N THR A 61 -8.32 -1.05 -4.78
CA THR A 61 -7.80 -2.29 -5.39
C THR A 61 -6.71 -2.89 -4.54
N VAL A 62 -6.82 -4.17 -4.24
CA VAL A 62 -5.80 -4.95 -3.53
C VAL A 62 -5.41 -6.17 -4.35
N THR A 63 -4.11 -6.30 -4.59
CA THR A 63 -3.53 -7.50 -5.21
C THR A 63 -2.77 -8.26 -4.13
N LEU A 64 -3.12 -9.52 -3.92
CA LEU A 64 -2.44 -10.48 -3.06
C LEU A 64 -1.56 -11.39 -3.92
N THR A 65 -0.41 -11.80 -3.40
CA THR A 65 0.48 -12.74 -4.09
C THR A 65 1.20 -13.63 -3.08
N SER A 66 1.48 -14.88 -3.44
CA SER A 66 2.36 -15.73 -2.63
C SER A 66 3.80 -15.23 -2.72
N SER A 67 4.50 -15.20 -1.60
CA SER A 67 5.95 -15.03 -1.64
C SER A 67 6.66 -16.16 -2.41
N ASN A 68 7.77 -15.79 -3.05
CA ASN A 68 8.59 -16.71 -3.84
C ASN A 68 8.99 -17.96 -3.01
N GLY A 69 8.69 -19.14 -3.56
CA GLY A 69 9.13 -20.43 -3.03
C GLY A 69 8.16 -21.14 -2.09
N GLN A 70 6.98 -20.57 -1.80
CA GLN A 70 5.92 -21.31 -1.09
C GLN A 70 5.11 -22.18 -2.06
N PRO A 71 4.62 -23.35 -1.61
CA PRO A 71 3.74 -24.18 -2.42
C PRO A 71 2.46 -23.42 -2.79
N ILE A 72 1.91 -23.74 -3.95
CA ILE A 72 0.69 -23.13 -4.49
C ILE A 72 -0.42 -23.24 -3.44
N ILE A 73 -0.88 -22.10 -2.92
CA ILE A 73 -2.08 -22.02 -2.09
C ILE A 73 -3.24 -22.57 -2.93
N ASN A 74 -3.96 -23.57 -2.43
CA ASN A 74 -5.10 -24.11 -3.16
C ASN A 74 -6.19 -23.03 -3.37
N GLU A 75 -7.04 -23.22 -4.37
CA GLU A 75 -8.05 -22.20 -4.75
C GLU A 75 -8.98 -21.83 -3.58
N THR A 76 -9.33 -22.79 -2.72
CA THR A 76 -10.13 -22.54 -1.52
C THR A 76 -9.46 -21.55 -0.56
N ALA A 77 -8.17 -21.72 -0.31
CA ALA A 77 -7.42 -20.82 0.56
C ALA A 77 -7.19 -19.46 -0.10
N LYS A 78 -6.95 -19.38 -1.42
CA LYS A 78 -6.91 -18.09 -2.14
C LYS A 78 -8.20 -17.31 -1.95
N GLN A 79 -9.34 -17.98 -2.16
CA GLN A 79 -10.65 -17.37 -2.01
C GLN A 79 -10.90 -16.90 -0.56
N LEU A 80 -10.49 -17.70 0.42
CA LEU A 80 -10.57 -17.32 1.83
C LEU A 80 -9.79 -16.02 2.11
N TYR A 81 -8.56 -15.88 1.59
CA TYR A 81 -7.79 -14.64 1.76
C TYR A 81 -8.43 -13.45 1.07
N ILE A 82 -8.92 -13.64 -0.15
CA ILE A 82 -9.63 -12.61 -0.90
C ILE A 82 -10.83 -12.11 -0.09
N ASP A 83 -11.64 -13.02 0.45
CA ASP A 83 -12.86 -12.67 1.18
C ASP A 83 -12.55 -12.03 2.54
N MET A 84 -11.59 -12.58 3.28
CA MET A 84 -11.11 -12.01 4.55
C MET A 84 -10.61 -10.58 4.36
N VAL A 85 -9.69 -10.35 3.43
CA VAL A 85 -9.14 -9.01 3.15
C VAL A 85 -10.24 -8.06 2.69
N ARG A 86 -11.13 -8.50 1.78
CA ARG A 86 -12.24 -7.68 1.30
C ARG A 86 -13.17 -7.25 2.44
N GLN A 87 -13.51 -8.18 3.34
CA GLN A 87 -14.39 -7.89 4.48
C GLN A 87 -13.72 -6.95 5.49
N SER A 88 -12.44 -7.17 5.83
CA SER A 88 -11.70 -6.29 6.74
C SER A 88 -11.63 -4.86 6.20
N ILE A 89 -11.34 -4.68 4.90
CA ILE A 89 -11.31 -3.35 4.27
C ILE A 89 -12.71 -2.72 4.30
N LYS A 90 -13.75 -3.44 3.88
CA LYS A 90 -15.14 -2.92 3.89
C LYS A 90 -15.57 -2.50 5.30
N HIS A 91 -15.21 -3.26 6.32
CA HIS A 91 -15.52 -2.90 7.70
C HIS A 91 -14.73 -1.67 8.16
N PHE A 92 -13.44 -1.60 7.82
CA PHE A 92 -12.56 -0.50 8.19
C PHE A 92 -13.04 0.83 7.61
N ILE A 93 -13.36 0.87 6.31
CA ILE A 93 -13.73 2.11 5.61
C ILE A 93 -15.14 2.60 5.96
N LYS A 94 -16.04 1.73 6.44
CA LYS A 94 -17.39 2.14 6.87
C LYS A 94 -17.38 3.19 7.99
N LYS A 95 -16.27 3.32 8.71
CA LYS A 95 -16.10 4.29 9.80
C LYS A 95 -15.92 5.73 9.29
N TYR A 96 -15.65 5.93 7.99
CA TYR A 96 -15.47 7.24 7.41
C TYR A 96 -16.60 7.57 6.43
N ASP A 97 -17.24 8.72 6.64
CA ASP A 97 -18.42 9.12 5.84
C ASP A 97 -18.11 9.28 4.35
N TRP A 98 -16.90 9.73 4.03
CA TRP A 98 -16.46 9.99 2.66
C TRP A 98 -16.07 8.74 1.88
N SER A 99 -15.89 7.58 2.53
CA SER A 99 -15.49 6.33 1.86
C SER A 99 -16.64 5.33 1.68
N LYS A 100 -17.88 5.75 1.93
CA LYS A 100 -19.07 4.88 1.88
C LYS A 100 -19.33 4.30 0.48
N ASP A 101 -18.97 5.04 -0.56
CA ASP A 101 -19.22 4.66 -1.95
C ASP A 101 -18.01 3.98 -2.62
N LEU A 102 -16.88 3.85 -1.91
CA LEU A 102 -15.69 3.19 -2.46
C LEU A 102 -15.94 1.70 -2.64
N THR A 103 -15.86 1.23 -3.88
CA THR A 103 -15.87 -0.20 -4.18
C THR A 103 -14.56 -0.85 -3.72
N VAL A 104 -14.60 -2.10 -3.26
CA VAL A 104 -13.40 -2.84 -2.81
C VAL A 104 -13.20 -4.05 -3.69
N PHE A 105 -12.16 -4.01 -4.52
CA PHE A 105 -11.73 -5.08 -5.40
C PHE A 105 -10.48 -5.76 -4.83
N VAL A 106 -10.53 -7.08 -4.67
CA VAL A 106 -9.41 -7.88 -4.15
C VAL A 106 -9.20 -9.04 -5.09
N GLN A 107 -7.95 -9.23 -5.53
CA GLN A 107 -7.54 -10.31 -6.41
C GLN A 107 -6.28 -11.01 -5.87
N TYR A 108 -6.11 -12.28 -6.20
CA TYR A 108 -4.93 -13.07 -5.87
C TYR A 108 -4.23 -13.48 -7.17
N ILE A 109 -2.94 -13.16 -7.30
CA ILE A 109 -2.09 -13.50 -8.46
C ILE A 109 -0.98 -14.48 -8.10
#